data_AF-A0A497K4P5-F1
#
_entry.id   AF-A0A497K4P5-F1
#
_cell.length_a   1.000
_cell.length_b   1.000
_cell.length_c   1.000
_cell.angle_alpha   90.00
_cell.angle_beta   90.00
_cell.angle_gamma   90.00
#
_symmetry.space_group_name_H-M   'P 1'
#
loop_
_entity.id
_entity.type
_entity.pdbx_description
1 polymer ?
#
loop_
_entity_poly.entity_id
_entity_poly.type
_entity_poly.pdbx_seq_one_letter_code
_entity_poly.pdbx_strand_id
1 'polypeptide(L)' 'MVEGLIVCPKCLRWYPIRDEIPELLPDELRNKKEELSFLQKWKDKIPRKILLNGRPFNLSGEDLR' A
#
# COMPACT_ATOMS: atom_id res chain seq x y z
N MET A 1 12.51 -0.15 -14.41
CA MET A 1 11.69 0.56 -13.43
C MET A 1 11.54 -0.31 -12.21
N VAL A 2 11.81 0.25 -11.04
CA VAL A 2 11.69 -0.43 -9.75
C VAL A 2 10.51 0.17 -8.98
N GLU A 3 9.68 -0.69 -8.41
CA GLU A 3 8.60 -0.32 -7.49
C GLU A 3 8.91 -0.87 -6.09
N GLY A 4 8.33 -0.24 -5.07
CA GLY A 4 8.59 -0.61 -3.68
C GLY A 4 7.51 -0.14 -2.72
N LEU A 5 7.65 -0.54 -1.45
CA LEU A 5 6.70 -0.22 -0.40
C LEU A 5 7.46 0.19 0.87
N ILE A 6 7.27 1.43 1.29
CA ILE A 6 7.77 1.91 2.58
C ILE A 6 6.70 1.65 3.62
N VAL A 7 7.07 1.05 4.77
CA VAL A 7 6.12 0.71 5.82
C VAL A 7 6.63 1.21 7.17
N CYS A 8 5.76 1.90 7.92
CA CYS A 8 6.03 2.22 9.31
C CYS A 8 5.78 0.99 10.20
N PRO A 9 6.79 0.45 10.89
CA PRO A 9 6.64 -0.78 11.68
C PRO A 9 5.74 -0.59 12.92
N LYS A 10 5.63 0.64 13.43
CA LYS A 10 4.83 0.95 14.63
C LYS A 10 3.33 0.95 14.34
N CYS A 11 2.95 1.43 13.16
CA CYS A 11 1.57 1.84 12.91
C CYS A 11 1.02 1.38 11.55
N LEU A 12 1.81 0.61 10.80
CA LEU A 12 1.46 -0.04 9.54
C LEU A 12 1.02 0.91 8.42
N ARG A 13 1.30 2.20 8.57
CA ARG A 13 1.15 3.17 7.49
C ARG A 13 2.14 2.83 6.40
N TRP A 14 1.67 2.81 5.16
CA TRP A 14 2.51 2.49 4.02
C TRP A 14 2.49 3.59 2.98
N TYR A 15 3.53 3.64 2.17
CA TYR A 15 3.69 4.53 1.02
C TYR A 15 4.27 3.74 -0.16
N PRO A 16 3.73 3.91 -1.38
CA PRO A 16 4.28 3.28 -2.56
C PRO A 16 5.53 4.03 -3.05
N ILE A 17 6.41 3.28 -3.70
CA ILE A 17 7.46 3.81 -4.58
C ILE A 17 7.04 3.40 -6.00
N ARG A 18 6.78 4.37 -6.86
CA ARG A 18 6.44 4.17 -8.28
C ARG A 18 7.47 4.89 -9.13
N ASP A 19 7.92 4.25 -10.21
CA ASP A 19 8.96 4.80 -11.09
C ASP A 19 10.18 5.33 -10.31
N GLU A 20 10.61 4.58 -9.29
CA GLU A 20 11.74 4.92 -8.40
C GLU A 20 11.54 6.16 -7.51
N ILE A 21 10.34 6.75 -7.51
CA ILE A 21 9.98 7.93 -6.71
C ILE A 21 9.07 7.53 -5.54
N PRO A 22 9.46 7.79 -4.27
CA PRO A 22 8.58 7.62 -3.11
C PRO A 22 7.46 8.66 -3.09
N GLU A 23 6.20 8.20 -3.02
CA GLU A 23 5.04 9.08 -2.92
C GLU A 23 4.60 9.27 -1.46
N LEU A 24 5.17 10.28 -0.79
CA LEU A 24 4.94 10.56 0.64
C LEU A 24 3.82 11.58 0.88
N LEU A 25 2.64 11.35 0.29
CA LEU A 25 1.51 12.26 0.39
C LEU A 25 0.71 12.11 1.71
N PRO A 26 0.12 13.21 2.23
CA PRO A 26 -0.96 13.17 3.22
C PRO A 26 -2.15 12.31 2.76
N ASP A 27 -2.94 11.77 3.69
CA ASP A 27 -4.01 10.82 3.37
C ASP A 27 -5.10 11.42 2.48
N GLU A 28 -5.43 12.68 2.71
CA GLU A 28 -6.41 13.46 1.97
C GLU A 28 -6.02 13.72 0.51
N LEU A 29 -4.73 13.60 0.17
CA LEU A 29 -4.23 13.75 -1.19
C LEU A 29 -3.99 12.41 -1.90
N ARG A 30 -4.25 11.27 -1.25
CA ARG A 30 -4.03 9.93 -1.82
C ARG A 30 -5.29 9.44 -2.55
N ASN A 31 -5.12 8.95 -3.77
CA ASN A 31 -6.21 8.36 -4.53
C ASN A 31 -6.43 6.89 -4.11
N LYS A 32 -7.49 6.64 -3.34
CA LYS A 32 -7.84 5.31 -2.83
C LYS A 32 -7.84 4.22 -3.92
N LYS A 33 -8.33 4.51 -5.13
CA LYS A 33 -8.42 3.52 -6.21
C LYS A 33 -7.04 3.09 -6.70
N GLU A 34 -6.14 4.05 -6.89
CA GLU A 34 -4.75 3.79 -7.33
C GLU A 34 -3.96 3.04 -6.25
N GLU A 35 -4.19 3.38 -4.99
CA GLU A 35 -3.56 2.74 -3.83
C GLU A 35 -3.99 1.27 -3.70
N LEU A 36 -5.28 0.98 -3.80
CA LEU A 36 -5.79 -0.40 -3.78
C LEU A 36 -5.27 -1.19 -5.00
N SER A 37 -5.23 -0.58 -6.18
CA SER A 37 -4.69 -1.21 -7.39
C SER A 37 -3.21 -1.57 -7.22
N PHE A 38 -2.42 -0.71 -6.56
CA PHE A 38 -1.02 -0.98 -6.24
C PHE A 38 -0.88 -2.17 -5.27
N LEU A 39 -1.68 -2.19 -4.18
CA LEU A 39 -1.67 -3.31 -3.23
C LEU A 39 -2.06 -4.63 -3.92
N GLN A 40 -3.06 -4.61 -4.81
CA GLN A 40 -3.51 -5.80 -5.53
C GLN A 40 -2.45 -6.32 -6.51
N LYS A 41 -1.79 -5.41 -7.25
CA LYS A 41 -0.67 -5.75 -8.16
C LYS A 41 0.46 -6.49 -7.43
N TRP A 42 0.71 -6.13 -6.18
CA TRP A 42 1.84 -6.63 -5.39
C TRP A 42 1.45 -7.53 -4.22
N LYS A 43 0.19 -8.01 -4.18
CA LYS A 43 -0.36 -8.77 -3.03
C LYS A 43 0.52 -9.95 -2.60
N ASP A 44 1.15 -10.65 -3.54
CA ASP A 44 1.94 -11.85 -3.24
C ASP A 44 3.32 -11.53 -2.63
N LYS A 45 3.76 -10.27 -2.71
CA LYS A 45 5.03 -9.79 -2.14
C LYS A 45 4.86 -8.97 -0.87
N ILE A 46 3.68 -8.41 -0.64
CA ILE A 46 3.40 -7.55 0.52
C ILE A 46 3.03 -8.44 1.71
N PRO A 47 3.63 -8.23 2.90
CA PRO A 47 3.26 -8.99 4.09
C PRO A 47 1.76 -8.90 4.38
N ARG A 48 1.12 -10.05 4.65
CA ARG A 48 -0.33 -10.15 4.89
C ARG A 48 -0.85 -9.17 5.95
N LYS A 49 -0.05 -8.86 6.97
CA LYS A 49 -0.39 -7.88 8.01
C LYS A 49 -0.65 -6.48 7.42
N ILE A 50 0.09 -6.07 6.38
CA ILE A 50 -0.07 -4.79 5.69
C ILE A 50 -1.29 -4.83 4.75
N LEU A 51 -1.49 -5.94 4.03
CA LEU A 51 -2.67 -6.10 3.18
C LEU A 51 -3.98 -6.02 3.96
N LEU A 52 -4.01 -6.45 5.22
CA LEU A 52 -5.22 -6.47 6.04
C LEU A 52 -5.36 -5.27 6.98
N ASN A 53 -4.26 -4.66 7.42
CA ASN A 53 -4.29 -3.63 8.47
C ASN A 53 -3.53 -2.35 8.08
N GLY A 54 -3.06 -2.26 6.84
CA GLY A 54 -2.32 -1.11 6.33
C GLY A 54 -3.15 0.17 6.40
N ARG A 55 -2.48 1.29 6.63
CA ARG A 55 -3.09 2.63 6.65
C ARG A 55 -2.54 3.49 5.51
N PRO A 56 -3.35 4.36 4.90
CA PRO A 56 -4.78 4.60 5.19
C PRO A 56 -5.72 3.58 4.53
N PHE A 57 -5.24 2.85 3.52
CA PHE A 57 -6.02 1.88 2.76
C PHE A 57 -5.42 0.48 2.86
N ASN A 58 -6.28 -0.53 2.78
CA ASN A 58 -5.92 -1.94 2.80
C ASN A 58 -6.99 -2.76 2.07
N LEU A 59 -6.75 -4.05 1.92
CA LEU A 59 -7.58 -5.02 1.20
C LEU A 59 -8.47 -5.85 2.13
N SER A 60 -8.71 -5.43 3.38
CA SER A 60 -9.51 -6.22 4.33
C SER A 60 -10.97 -6.40 3.91
N GLY A 61 -11.46 -5.55 2.99
CA GLY A 61 -12.80 -5.65 2.40
C GLY A 61 -12.88 -6.50 1.12
N GLU A 62 -11.77 -7.05 0.65
CA GLU A 62 -11.74 -7.95 -0.51
C GLU A 62 -11.49 -9.40 -0.05
N ASP A 63 -12.16 -10.36 -0.71
CA ASP A 63 -11.92 -11.80 -0.50
C ASP A 63 -10.49 -12.13 -0.98
N LEU A 64 -9.51 -12.05 -0.09
CA LEU A 64 -8.13 -12.50 -0.31
C LEU A 64 -8.07 -14.04 -0.27
N ARG A 65 -8.66 -14.69 -1.29
CA ARG A 65 -8.56 -16.14 -1.53
C ARG A 65 -7.45 -16.49 -2.50
#